data_AF-A0A9D1VTW5-F1
#
_entry.id   AF-A0A9D1VTW5-F1
#
_cell.length_a   1.000
_cell.length_b   1.000
_cell.length_c   1.000
_cell.angle_alpha   90.00
_cell.angle_beta   90.00
_cell.angle_gamma   90.00
#
_symmetry.space_group_name_H-M   'P 1'
#
loop_
_entity.id
_entity.type
_entity.pdbx_description
1 polymer ?
#
loop_
_entity_poly.entity_id
_entity_poly.type
_entity_poly.pdbx_seq_one_letter_code
_entity_poly.pdbx_strand_id
1 'polypeptide(L)'
;MVVDAITIVVAILLAGLGVYVGFGRTLRFFVNGIFGTIISIVFCVAFGGMIASIGPIAEGISWLNNWLGGVWDFFATIRLATIIYYVVLFLLVQLVRTLIVYGLEKLFSIDVLPMRIINSVLGAILMVVAVLILLLLVLAIFAYFESSEFVQNMLLKLDGTFLGTLYHNNPVDFTQIFAAAEAAL
;
A
#
# COMPACT_ATOMS: atom_id res chain seq x y z
N MET A 1 -26.13 -12.99 -1.93
CA MET A 1 -26.21 -14.19 -2.79
C MET A 1 -25.53 -14.03 -4.15
N VAL A 2 -26.00 -13.16 -5.06
CA VAL A 2 -25.36 -13.01 -6.40
C VAL A 2 -23.95 -12.42 -6.28
N VAL A 3 -23.76 -11.40 -5.42
CA VAL A 3 -22.45 -10.78 -5.16
C VAL A 3 -21.44 -11.77 -4.59
N ASP A 4 -21.87 -12.67 -3.70
CA ASP A 4 -21.00 -13.69 -3.10
C ASP A 4 -20.55 -14.72 -4.13
N ALA A 5 -21.46 -15.18 -4.99
CA ALA A 5 -21.14 -16.09 -6.08
C ALA A 5 -20.12 -15.47 -7.06
N ILE A 6 -20.31 -14.19 -7.42
CA ILE A 6 -19.35 -13.45 -8.26
C ILE A 6 -17.99 -13.37 -7.56
N THR A 7 -17.96 -13.08 -6.27
CA THR A 7 -16.71 -12.95 -5.49
C THR A 7 -15.92 -14.27 -5.49
N ILE A 8 -16.60 -15.41 -5.32
CA ILE A 8 -15.98 -16.73 -5.37
C ILE A 8 -15.42 -17.04 -6.77
N VAL A 9 -16.21 -16.77 -7.82
CA VAL A 9 -15.76 -16.98 -9.22
C VAL A 9 -14.53 -16.13 -9.53
N VAL A 10 -14.53 -14.86 -9.12
CA VAL A 10 -13.39 -13.95 -9.28
C VAL A 10 -12.18 -14.48 -8.50
N ALA A 11 -12.35 -14.95 -7.26
CA ALA A 11 -11.26 -15.51 -6.47
C ALA A 11 -10.63 -16.75 -7.13
N ILE A 12 -11.45 -17.64 -7.71
CA ILE A 12 -10.96 -18.83 -8.43
C ILE A 12 -10.19 -18.41 -9.70
N LEU A 13 -10.71 -17.45 -10.47
CA LEU A 13 -10.02 -16.92 -11.65
C LEU A 13 -8.68 -16.27 -11.29
N LEU A 14 -8.64 -15.48 -10.21
CA LEU A 14 -7.42 -14.85 -9.70
C LEU A 14 -6.40 -15.90 -9.21
N ALA A 15 -6.87 -16.94 -8.53
CA ALA A 15 -6.01 -18.06 -8.12
C ALA A 15 -5.41 -18.78 -9.33
N GLY A 16 -6.23 -19.06 -10.35
CA GLY A 16 -5.76 -19.67 -11.61
C GLY A 16 -4.76 -18.79 -12.36
N LEU A 17 -5.00 -17.47 -12.41
CA LEU A 17 -4.03 -16.51 -12.93
C LEU A 17 -2.74 -16.51 -12.13
N GLY A 18 -2.81 -16.58 -10.80
CA GLY A 18 -1.63 -16.63 -9.94
C GLY A 18 -0.80 -17.90 -10.10
N VAL A 19 -1.44 -19.05 -10.33
CA VAL A 19 -0.79 -20.31 -10.73
C VAL A 19 -0.03 -20.13 -12.04
N TYR A 20 -0.68 -19.54 -13.05
CA TYR A 20 -0.09 -19.36 -14.39
C TYR A 20 1.07 -18.35 -14.40
N VAL A 21 0.92 -17.25 -13.67
CA VAL A 21 1.90 -16.14 -13.64
C VAL A 21 3.09 -16.48 -12.74
N GLY A 22 2.85 -17.15 -11.61
CA GLY A 22 3.86 -17.47 -10.60
C GLY A 22 4.19 -16.31 -9.65
N PHE A 23 4.61 -16.65 -8.43
CA PHE A 23 4.86 -15.73 -7.31
C PHE A 23 5.75 -14.54 -7.65
N GLY A 24 6.92 -14.78 -8.24
CA GLY A 24 7.87 -13.72 -8.55
C GLY A 24 7.29 -12.65 -9.49
N ARG A 25 6.60 -13.10 -10.54
CA ARG A 25 6.00 -12.21 -11.53
C ARG A 25 4.72 -11.54 -11.00
N THR A 26 3.94 -12.24 -10.17
CA THR A 26 2.79 -11.65 -9.46
C THR A 26 3.24 -10.53 -8.51
N LEU A 27 4.29 -10.75 -7.70
CA LEU A 27 4.87 -9.72 -6.84
C LEU A 27 5.29 -8.49 -7.63
N ARG A 28 5.99 -8.69 -8.76
CA ARG A 28 6.39 -7.61 -9.65
C ARG A 28 5.18 -6.85 -10.19
N PHE A 29 4.08 -7.52 -10.54
CA PHE A 29 2.88 -6.87 -11.04
C PHE A 29 2.20 -5.95 -10.02
N PHE A 30 2.06 -6.38 -8.76
CA PHE A 30 1.46 -5.53 -7.72
C PHE A 30 2.37 -4.37 -7.29
N VAL A 31 3.68 -4.55 -7.44
CA VAL A 31 4.68 -3.57 -7.04
C VAL A 31 4.98 -2.56 -8.15
N ASN A 32 4.90 -2.97 -9.42
CA ASN A 32 5.14 -2.10 -10.56
C ASN A 32 3.82 -1.48 -11.02
N GLY A 33 3.76 -0.14 -11.05
CA GLY A 33 2.63 0.63 -11.59
C GLY A 33 1.94 1.53 -10.58
N ILE A 34 0.67 1.82 -10.84
CA ILE A 34 -0.13 2.80 -10.06
C ILE A 34 -0.36 2.30 -8.63
N PHE A 35 -0.63 1.00 -8.43
CA PHE A 35 -0.80 0.43 -7.09
C PHE A 35 0.46 0.52 -6.24
N GLY A 36 1.62 0.20 -6.81
CA GLY A 36 2.90 0.37 -6.12
C GLY A 36 3.13 1.81 -5.68
N THR A 37 2.78 2.76 -6.55
CA THR A 37 2.87 4.20 -6.27
C THR A 37 1.95 4.59 -5.11
N ILE A 38 0.68 4.20 -5.16
CA ILE A 38 -0.31 4.50 -4.10
C ILE A 38 0.14 3.92 -2.75
N ILE A 39 0.55 2.66 -2.71
CA ILE A 39 1.01 2.01 -1.47
C ILE A 39 2.26 2.72 -0.92
N SER A 40 3.17 3.18 -1.78
CA SER A 40 4.34 3.96 -1.35
C SER A 40 3.93 5.32 -0.78
N ILE A 41 2.97 6.02 -1.38
CA ILE A 41 2.46 7.29 -0.83
C ILE A 41 1.85 7.06 0.55
N VAL A 42 0.95 6.08 0.68
CA VAL A 42 0.31 5.73 1.97
C VAL A 42 1.37 5.36 3.01
N PHE A 43 2.38 4.56 2.64
CA PHE A 43 3.47 4.20 3.54
C PHE A 43 4.29 5.42 3.98
N CYS A 44 4.61 6.33 3.05
CA CYS A 44 5.33 7.56 3.37
C CYS A 44 4.52 8.46 4.29
N VAL A 45 3.21 8.58 4.11
CA VAL A 45 2.36 9.37 5.01
C VAL A 45 2.26 8.71 6.38
N ALA A 46 2.02 7.39 6.44
CA ALA A 46 1.82 6.66 7.69
C ALA A 46 3.10 6.55 8.54
N PHE A 47 4.25 6.31 7.91
CA PHE A 47 5.52 6.06 8.61
C PHE A 47 6.52 7.23 8.51
N GLY A 48 6.33 8.18 7.59
CA GLY A 48 7.29 9.26 7.38
C GLY A 48 7.44 10.19 8.58
N GLY A 49 6.36 10.47 9.32
CA GLY A 49 6.47 11.22 10.57
C GLY A 49 7.31 10.50 11.64
N MET A 50 7.10 9.19 11.78
CA MET A 50 7.89 8.36 12.71
C MET A 50 9.36 8.28 12.28
N ILE A 51 9.64 8.11 10.99
CA ILE A 51 11.01 8.06 10.46
C ILE A 51 11.70 9.43 10.60
N ALA A 52 10.97 10.54 10.43
CA ALA A 52 11.50 11.89 10.61
C ALA A 52 11.94 12.17 12.05
N SER A 53 11.33 11.51 13.04
CA SER A 53 11.69 11.64 14.46
C SER A 53 12.95 10.88 14.88
N ILE A 54 13.52 10.06 13.99
CA ILE A 54 14.77 9.33 14.26
C ILE A 54 15.94 10.32 14.29
N GLY A 55 16.75 10.33 15.35
CA GLY A 55 17.79 11.34 15.61
C GLY A 55 18.65 11.72 14.40
N PRO A 56 19.33 10.77 13.73
CA PRO A 56 20.11 11.06 12.52
C PRO A 56 19.33 11.71 11.36
N ILE A 57 18.04 11.41 11.24
CA ILE A 57 17.17 11.93 10.17
C ILE A 57 16.66 13.32 10.53
N ALA A 58 16.26 13.53 11.79
CA ALA A 58 15.89 14.84 12.31
C ALA A 58 17.06 15.85 12.21
N GLU A 59 18.28 15.40 12.52
CA GLU A 59 19.51 16.19 12.36
C GLU A 59 19.79 16.54 10.89
N GLY A 60 19.58 15.59 9.97
CA GLY A 60 19.70 15.84 8.54
C GLY A 60 18.67 16.85 8.01
N ILE A 61 17.42 16.78 8.47
CA ILE A 61 16.36 17.73 8.11
C ILE A 61 16.70 19.13 8.65
N SER A 62 17.16 19.24 9.90
CA SER A 62 17.50 20.53 10.50
C SER A 62 18.73 21.17 9.83
N TRP A 63 19.75 20.37 9.50
CA TRP A 63 20.91 20.82 8.72
C TRP A 63 20.49 21.33 7.33
N LEU A 64 19.65 20.57 6.62
CA LEU A 64 19.16 20.95 5.29
C LEU A 64 18.32 22.24 5.36
N ASN A 65 17.50 22.39 6.39
CA ASN A 65 16.69 23.59 6.59
C ASN A 65 17.56 24.83 6.88
N ASN A 66 18.59 24.68 7.72
CA ASN A 66 19.55 25.75 8.03
C ASN A 66 20.37 26.14 6.79
N TRP A 67 20.79 25.17 5.98
CA TRP A 67 21.50 25.41 4.73
C TRP A 67 20.63 26.16 3.71
N LEU A 68 19.38 25.72 3.53
CA LEU A 68 18.44 26.37 2.60
C LEU A 68 18.01 27.78 3.05
N GLY A 69 17.80 27.97 4.36
CA GLY A 69 17.52 29.28 4.94
C GLY A 69 18.66 30.27 4.79
N GLY A 70 19.91 29.79 4.88
CA GLY A 70 21.11 30.61 4.62
C GLY A 70 21.27 31.03 3.16
N VAL A 71 20.66 30.31 2.20
CA VAL A 71 20.67 30.67 0.78
C VAL A 71 19.55 31.66 0.45
N TRP A 72 18.34 31.48 1.01
CA TRP A 72 17.22 32.42 0.92
C TRP A 72 16.18 32.14 2.03
N ASP A 73 15.82 33.19 2.80
CA ASP A 73 14.82 33.12 3.89
C ASP A 73 13.46 32.55 3.45
N PHE A 74 13.09 32.73 2.18
CA PHE A 74 11.85 32.20 1.60
C PHE A 74 11.75 30.67 1.67
N PHE A 75 12.86 29.94 1.52
CA PHE A 75 12.85 28.47 1.56
C PHE A 75 12.71 27.92 2.98
N ALA A 76 13.16 28.67 3.99
CA ALA A 76 12.96 28.33 5.39
C ALA A 76 11.49 28.46 5.80
N THR A 77 10.78 29.49 5.29
CA THR A 77 9.36 29.70 5.59
C THR A 77 8.44 28.59 5.05
N ILE A 78 8.77 28.01 3.89
CA ILE A 78 7.96 26.96 3.25
C ILE A 78 8.20 25.57 3.86
N ARG A 79 9.16 25.43 4.79
CA ARG A 79 9.67 24.11 5.25
C ARG A 79 10.05 23.21 4.06
N LEU A 80 10.75 23.78 3.07
CA LEU A 80 11.17 23.06 1.87
C LEU A 80 11.96 21.79 2.21
N ALA A 81 12.74 21.83 3.30
CA ALA A 81 13.46 20.68 3.84
C ALA A 81 12.54 19.49 4.17
N THR A 82 11.34 19.72 4.70
CA THR A 82 10.35 18.67 4.97
C THR A 82 9.77 18.09 3.69
N ILE A 83 9.50 18.93 2.68
CA ILE A 83 9.03 18.47 1.37
C ILE A 83 10.10 17.60 0.70
N ILE A 84 11.35 18.07 0.69
CA ILE A 84 12.50 17.33 0.15
C ILE A 84 12.66 16.00 0.90
N TYR A 85 12.51 16.00 2.22
CA TYR A 85 12.54 14.78 3.02
C TYR A 85 11.51 13.75 2.55
N TYR A 86 10.23 14.14 2.39
CA TYR A 86 9.19 13.22 1.94
C TYR A 86 9.42 12.73 0.50
N VAL A 87 9.93 13.59 -0.39
CA VAL A 87 10.30 13.20 -1.76
C VAL A 87 11.44 12.18 -1.76
N VAL A 88 12.49 12.41 -0.96
CA VAL A 88 13.62 11.48 -0.84
C VAL A 88 13.18 10.18 -0.19
N LEU A 89 12.38 10.23 0.88
CA LEU A 89 11.82 9.06 1.54
C LEU A 89 10.99 8.22 0.56
N PHE A 90 10.15 8.87 -0.25
CA PHE A 90 9.35 8.23 -1.28
C PHE A 90 10.22 7.50 -2.31
N LEU A 91 11.27 8.15 -2.82
CA LEU A 91 12.21 7.52 -3.74
C LEU A 91 12.95 6.34 -3.11
N LEU A 92 13.39 6.47 -1.84
CA LEU A 92 14.04 5.38 -1.11
C LEU A 92 13.13 4.19 -0.90
N VAL A 93 11.87 4.42 -0.48
CA VAL A 93 10.87 3.36 -0.31
C VAL A 93 10.61 2.65 -1.63
N GLN A 94 10.47 3.40 -2.73
CA GLN A 94 10.33 2.82 -4.07
C GLN A 94 11.54 1.98 -4.47
N LEU A 95 12.75 2.49 -4.23
CA LEU A 95 14.01 1.82 -4.57
C LEU A 95 14.17 0.52 -3.79
N VAL A 96 14.04 0.56 -2.46
CA VAL A 96 14.14 -0.61 -1.57
C VAL A 96 13.11 -1.66 -1.95
N ARG A 97 11.86 -1.25 -2.18
CA ARG A 97 10.80 -2.17 -2.58
C ARG A 97 11.12 -2.86 -3.91
N THR A 98 11.53 -2.09 -4.92
CA THR A 98 11.88 -2.63 -6.24
C THR A 98 13.03 -3.62 -6.14
N LEU A 99 14.03 -3.33 -5.30
CA LEU A 99 15.17 -4.21 -5.05
C LEU A 99 14.75 -5.54 -4.41
N ILE A 100 13.93 -5.48 -3.35
CA ILE A 100 13.42 -6.68 -2.64
C ILE A 100 12.65 -7.58 -3.62
N VAL A 101 11.74 -6.99 -4.39
CA VAL A 101 10.86 -7.72 -5.30
C VAL A 101 11.64 -8.35 -6.45
N TYR A 102 12.61 -7.62 -6.99
CA TYR A 102 13.51 -8.16 -8.01
C TYR A 102 14.36 -9.33 -7.49
N GLY A 103 14.82 -9.24 -6.23
CA GLY A 103 15.54 -10.32 -5.56
C GLY A 103 14.67 -11.56 -5.35
N LEU A 104 13.46 -11.38 -4.80
CA LEU A 104 12.50 -12.47 -4.59
C LEU A 104 12.12 -13.15 -5.90
N GLU A 105 11.83 -12.38 -6.95
CA GLU A 105 11.51 -12.98 -8.24
C GLU A 105 12.63 -13.87 -8.77
N LYS A 106 13.89 -13.41 -8.69
CA LYS A 106 15.02 -14.23 -9.11
C LYS A 106 15.17 -15.51 -8.29
N LEU A 107 14.96 -15.45 -6.98
CA LEU A 107 15.01 -16.64 -6.11
C LEU A 107 13.89 -17.64 -6.46
N PHE A 108 12.68 -17.15 -6.69
CA PHE A 108 11.52 -18.01 -6.98
C PHE A 108 11.40 -18.46 -8.44
N SER A 109 12.27 -17.97 -9.33
CA SER A 109 12.34 -18.36 -10.74
C SER A 109 13.34 -19.49 -11.02
N ILE A 110 13.91 -20.11 -10.00
CA ILE A 110 14.85 -21.24 -10.18
C ILE A 110 14.09 -22.43 -10.79
N ASP A 111 14.63 -22.95 -11.90
CA ASP A 111 13.97 -23.97 -12.72
C ASP A 111 14.20 -25.40 -12.20
N VAL A 112 13.74 -25.65 -10.96
CA VAL A 112 13.68 -27.00 -10.39
C VAL A 112 12.23 -27.35 -10.06
N LEU A 113 11.84 -28.59 -10.30
CA LEU A 113 10.44 -29.03 -10.22
C LEU A 113 9.75 -28.72 -8.89
N PRO A 114 10.38 -28.90 -7.70
CA PRO A 114 9.80 -28.48 -6.43
C PRO A 114 9.59 -26.96 -6.34
N MET A 115 10.56 -26.17 -6.82
CA MET A 115 10.49 -24.71 -6.80
C MET A 115 9.42 -24.18 -7.74
N ARG A 116 9.19 -24.85 -8.88
CA ARG A 116 8.12 -24.49 -9.82
C ARG A 116 6.74 -24.64 -9.19
N ILE A 117 6.52 -25.71 -8.43
CA ILE A 117 5.25 -25.93 -7.69
C ILE A 117 5.09 -24.86 -6.61
N ILE A 118 6.14 -24.60 -5.83
CA ILE A 118 6.12 -23.56 -4.78
C ILE A 118 5.82 -22.19 -5.39
N ASN A 119 6.51 -21.80 -6.47
CA ASN A 119 6.31 -20.55 -7.17
C ASN A 119 4.87 -20.40 -7.70
N SER A 120 4.29 -21.49 -8.22
CA SER A 120 2.92 -21.52 -8.71
C SER A 120 1.89 -21.38 -7.57
N VAL A 121 2.05 -22.13 -6.48
CA VAL A 121 1.11 -22.11 -5.35
C VAL A 121 1.18 -20.77 -4.62
N LEU A 122 2.40 -20.28 -4.35
CA LEU A 122 2.59 -18.96 -3.75
C LEU A 122 2.07 -17.84 -4.66
N GLY A 123 2.18 -18.00 -5.98
CA GLY A 123 1.60 -17.06 -6.95
C GLY A 123 0.07 -17.00 -6.87
N ALA A 124 -0.59 -18.15 -6.72
CA ALA A 124 -2.03 -18.24 -6.54
C ALA A 124 -2.48 -17.56 -5.23
N ILE A 125 -1.83 -17.91 -4.12
CA ILE A 125 -2.11 -17.33 -2.80
C ILE A 125 -1.88 -15.82 -2.85
N LEU A 126 -0.74 -15.37 -3.38
CA LEU A 126 -0.40 -13.96 -3.40
C LEU A 126 -1.34 -13.15 -4.29
N MET A 127 -1.79 -13.66 -5.44
CA MET A 127 -2.80 -12.99 -6.27
C MET A 127 -4.09 -12.73 -5.49
N VAL A 128 -4.63 -13.77 -4.85
CA VAL A 128 -5.89 -13.67 -4.10
C VAL A 128 -5.72 -12.73 -2.91
N VAL A 129 -4.65 -12.90 -2.14
CA VAL A 129 -4.35 -12.06 -0.96
C VAL A 129 -4.13 -10.61 -1.35
N ALA A 130 -3.38 -10.32 -2.43
CA ALA A 130 -3.10 -8.96 -2.83
C ALA A 130 -4.36 -8.21 -3.28
N VAL A 131 -5.25 -8.86 -4.04
CA VAL A 131 -6.55 -8.27 -4.39
C VAL A 131 -7.43 -8.10 -3.16
N LEU A 132 -7.40 -9.05 -2.22
CA LEU A 132 -8.17 -8.94 -0.97
C LEU A 132 -7.66 -7.78 -0.09
N ILE A 133 -6.35 -7.59 0.05
CA ILE A 133 -5.77 -6.43 0.76
C ILE A 133 -6.18 -5.12 0.10
N LEU A 134 -6.14 -5.04 -1.23
CA LEU A 134 -6.56 -3.86 -1.98
C LEU A 134 -8.06 -3.59 -1.79
N LEU A 135 -8.89 -4.63 -1.80
CA LEU A 135 -10.31 -4.53 -1.50
C LEU A 135 -10.54 -4.00 -0.07
N LEU A 136 -9.84 -4.53 0.93
CA LEU A 136 -9.89 -4.02 2.31
C LEU A 136 -9.46 -2.55 2.39
N LEU A 137 -8.43 -2.16 1.64
CA LEU A 137 -7.98 -0.76 1.55
C LEU A 137 -9.09 0.16 1.01
N VAL A 138 -9.77 -0.27 -0.07
CA VAL A 138 -10.87 0.48 -0.67
C VAL A 138 -12.05 0.59 0.29
N LEU A 139 -12.40 -0.50 0.98
CA LEU A 139 -13.46 -0.50 1.99
C LEU A 139 -13.12 0.42 3.17
N ALA A 140 -11.86 0.48 3.59
CA ALA A 140 -11.39 1.39 4.63
C ALA A 140 -11.49 2.87 4.20
N ILE A 141 -11.22 3.16 2.92
CA ILE A 141 -11.45 4.50 2.35
C ILE A 141 -12.94 4.83 2.32
N PHE A 142 -13.80 3.86 1.98
CA PHE A 142 -15.25 4.05 2.01
C PHE A 142 -15.77 4.35 3.43
N ALA A 143 -15.24 3.68 4.45
CA ALA A 143 -15.58 3.99 5.85
C ALA A 143 -15.24 5.45 6.22
N TYR A 144 -14.13 5.99 5.71
CA TYR A 144 -13.79 7.40 5.93
C TYR A 144 -14.76 8.36 5.23
N PHE A 145 -15.27 8.01 4.04
CA PHE A 145 -16.22 8.81 3.27
C PHE A 145 -17.68 8.38 3.44
N GLU A 146 -18.04 7.75 4.56
CA GLU A 146 -19.37 7.20 4.81
C GLU A 146 -20.50 8.27 4.84
N SER A 147 -20.13 9.53 5.03
CA SER A 147 -21.04 10.69 4.92
C SER A 147 -21.44 11.03 3.49
N SER A 148 -20.79 10.44 2.47
CA SER A 148 -21.10 10.66 1.06
C SER A 148 -22.27 9.81 0.58
N GLU A 149 -23.21 10.44 -0.16
CA GLU A 149 -24.37 9.78 -0.75
C GLU A 149 -23.98 8.61 -1.68
N PHE A 150 -22.84 8.71 -2.37
CA PHE A 150 -22.31 7.62 -3.21
C PHE A 150 -21.95 6.39 -2.37
N VAL A 151 -21.29 6.61 -1.22
CA VAL A 151 -20.82 5.53 -0.35
C VAL A 151 -22.00 4.85 0.33
N GLN A 152 -22.98 5.60 0.83
CA GLN A 152 -24.18 5.04 1.45
C GLN A 152 -24.97 4.14 0.50
N ASN A 153 -25.17 4.58 -0.75
CA ASN A 153 -25.82 3.78 -1.79
C ASN A 153 -25.03 2.51 -2.14
N MET A 154 -23.69 2.55 -2.02
CA MET A 154 -22.82 1.38 -2.18
C MET A 154 -22.94 0.42 -0.99
N LEU A 155 -22.93 0.92 0.26
CA LEU A 155 -23.04 0.12 1.47
C LEU A 155 -24.37 -0.63 1.55
N LEU A 156 -25.48 0.01 1.15
CA LEU A 156 -26.79 -0.64 1.06
C LEU A 156 -26.80 -1.85 0.11
N LYS A 157 -25.97 -1.84 -0.95
CA LYS A 157 -25.84 -2.97 -1.87
C LYS A 157 -24.92 -4.08 -1.35
N LEU A 158 -24.08 -3.76 -0.37
CA LEU A 158 -23.16 -4.70 0.27
C LEU A 158 -23.79 -5.36 1.50
N ASP A 159 -24.84 -4.77 2.06
CA ASP A 159 -25.53 -5.29 3.24
C ASP A 159 -26.03 -6.73 3.04
N GLY A 160 -25.79 -7.58 4.02
CA GLY A 160 -26.08 -9.02 3.97
C GLY A 160 -25.20 -9.86 3.02
N THR A 161 -24.14 -9.29 2.44
CA THR A 161 -23.15 -10.04 1.61
C THR A 161 -21.83 -10.26 2.34
N PHE A 162 -20.98 -11.15 1.83
CA PHE A 162 -19.63 -11.39 2.33
C PHE A 162 -18.78 -10.10 2.36
N LEU A 163 -18.92 -9.25 1.35
CA LEU A 163 -18.23 -7.97 1.27
C LEU A 163 -18.75 -6.97 2.32
N GLY A 164 -20.03 -7.03 2.68
CA GLY A 164 -20.60 -6.28 3.81
C GLY A 164 -20.02 -6.74 5.15
N THR A 165 -19.90 -8.04 5.36
CA THR A 165 -19.25 -8.59 6.56
C THR A 165 -17.77 -8.19 6.65
N LEU A 166 -17.05 -8.17 5.52
CA LEU A 166 -15.67 -7.69 5.44
C LEU A 166 -15.55 -6.18 5.71
N TYR A 167 -16.52 -5.37 5.28
CA TYR A 167 -16.56 -3.95 5.57
C TYR A 167 -16.69 -3.69 7.08
N HIS A 168 -17.63 -4.36 7.75
CA HIS A 168 -17.85 -4.19 9.19
C HIS A 168 -16.70 -4.71 10.05
N ASN A 169 -15.99 -5.75 9.61
CA ASN A 169 -14.87 -6.36 10.33
C ASN A 169 -13.52 -6.01 9.68
N ASN A 170 -13.43 -4.88 8.98
CA ASN A 170 -12.22 -4.53 8.25
C ASN A 170 -11.06 -4.27 9.24
N PRO A 171 -9.96 -5.05 9.17
CA PRO A 171 -8.82 -4.83 10.07
C PRO A 171 -8.03 -3.56 9.72
N VAL A 172 -8.25 -2.99 8.53
CA VAL A 172 -7.62 -1.74 8.10
C VAL A 172 -8.54 -0.58 8.48
N ASP A 173 -8.20 0.12 9.56
CA ASP A 173 -8.94 1.30 10.02
C ASP A 173 -8.07 2.56 9.89
N PHE A 174 -8.44 3.41 8.92
CA PHE A 174 -7.78 4.68 8.69
C PHE A 174 -8.18 5.77 9.68
N THR A 175 -9.31 5.62 10.39
CA THR A 175 -9.78 6.63 11.33
C THR A 175 -8.78 6.84 12.46
N GLN A 176 -8.13 5.79 12.95
CA GLN A 176 -7.10 5.87 13.99
C GLN A 176 -5.76 6.42 13.47
N ILE A 177 -5.37 6.07 12.24
CA ILE A 177 -4.10 6.49 11.64
C ILE A 177 -4.13 8.00 11.32
N PHE A 178 -5.24 8.51 10.77
CA PHE A 178 -5.37 9.93 10.48
C PHE A 178 -5.75 10.77 11.70
N ALA A 179 -6.50 10.23 12.67
CA ALA A 179 -6.72 10.93 13.95
C ALA A 179 -5.41 11.14 14.72
N ALA A 180 -4.48 10.18 14.68
CA ALA A 180 -3.14 10.35 15.24
C ALA A 180 -2.30 11.38 14.48
N ALA A 181 -2.50 11.51 13.16
CA ALA A 181 -1.82 12.50 12.33
C ALA A 181 -2.38 13.93 12.52
N GLU A 182 -3.70 14.08 12.72
CA GLU A 182 -4.34 15.37 13.07
C GLU A 182 -3.97 15.82 14.49
N ALA A 183 -3.81 14.90 15.44
CA ALA A 183 -3.38 15.23 16.80
C ALA A 183 -1.88 15.62 16.92
N ALA A 184 -1.09 15.37 15.86
CA ALA A 184 0.33 15.72 15.78
C ALA A 184 0.59 17.03 15.02
N LEU A 185 -0.47 17.73 14.61
CA LEU A 185 -0.48 19.02 13.91
C LEU A 185 -0.96 20.14 14.84
#